data_AF-A0A8S8YL97-F1
#
_entry.id   AF-A0A8S8YL97-F1
#
_cell.length_a   1.000
_cell.length_b   1.000
_cell.length_c   1.000
_cell.angle_alpha   90.00
_cell.angle_beta   90.00
_cell.angle_gamma   90.00
#
_symmetry.space_group_name_H-M   'P 1'
#
loop_
_entity.id
_entity.type
_entity.pdbx_description
1 polymer ?
#
loop_
_entity_poly.entity_id
_entity_poly.type
_entity_poly.pdbx_seq_one_letter_code
_entity_poly.pdbx_strand_id
1 'polypeptide(L)'
;MEWSWSRPVFLSPPIVSAPVLCDLDMVIQEFARGESGFVWIGVEDARPVDNIGIRLSTGTDSDRVIPSVIFEEMMAPSECTPGTGLDAKFFRIQIESDYLREFPLGTLELSVFVRDIDATIGISPVLELELIGSKPVLDFSRMPTQFTSGNQSTLIVEINDLDGIENMQCSILLKDQDDITLHSQMFIPMADGLWTLDWTPPGADAANHTLYFTCLDETSLSVTESILIRAQKAAIETTNEQNTTQQGSDEQSANLMIGIVLTGTLIILILTTLLYSRKKEEFIEEEEQLPDDAWSKQSRDDSEERLAEMAGVSESESKEWTDEELLGAGWSNNKLICTELSRK
;
A
#
# COMPACT_ATOMS: atom_id res chain seq x y z
N MET A 1 -17.45 72.35 -25.11
CA MET A 1 -16.97 71.20 -25.90
C MET A 1 -15.80 70.63 -25.12
N GLU A 2 -16.05 69.60 -24.32
CA GLU A 2 -15.00 68.94 -23.53
C GLU A 2 -14.45 67.78 -24.36
N TRP A 3 -13.14 67.76 -24.52
CA TRP A 3 -12.43 66.69 -25.20
C TRP A 3 -11.95 65.72 -24.14
N SER A 4 -12.44 64.48 -24.18
CA SER A 4 -11.84 63.37 -23.44
C SER A 4 -10.92 62.59 -24.36
N TRP A 5 -9.71 62.32 -23.88
CA TRP A 5 -8.75 61.45 -24.55
C TRP A 5 -8.66 60.16 -23.74
N SER A 6 -8.99 59.02 -24.35
CA SER A 6 -8.68 57.71 -23.80
C SER A 6 -7.44 57.16 -24.51
N ARG A 7 -6.42 56.80 -23.74
CA ARG A 7 -5.26 56.05 -24.25
C ARG A 7 -5.39 54.61 -23.77
N PRO A 8 -5.44 53.61 -24.67
CA PRO A 8 -5.44 52.22 -24.24
C PRO A 8 -4.11 51.92 -23.53
N VAL A 9 -4.20 51.38 -22.32
CA VAL A 9 -3.06 50.83 -21.59
C VAL A 9 -3.04 49.34 -21.90
N PHE A 10 -1.99 48.87 -22.56
CA PHE A 10 -1.76 47.45 -22.76
C PHE A 10 -1.06 46.91 -21.54
N LEU A 11 -1.69 45.91 -20.90
CA LEU A 11 -1.12 45.21 -19.77
C LEU A 11 -0.19 44.12 -20.30
N SER A 12 1.07 44.15 -19.89
CA SER A 12 2.00 43.05 -20.14
C SER A 12 1.78 41.94 -19.11
N PRO A 13 1.85 40.66 -19.50
CA PRO A 13 1.84 39.57 -18.55
C PRO A 13 3.09 39.63 -17.65
N PRO A 14 3.02 39.08 -16.43
CA PRO A 14 4.17 39.00 -15.53
C PRO A 14 5.29 38.15 -16.14
N ILE A 15 6.55 38.55 -15.93
CA ILE A 15 7.71 37.78 -16.36
C ILE A 15 8.10 36.86 -15.22
N VAL A 16 8.02 35.55 -15.44
CA VAL A 16 8.31 34.53 -14.42
C VAL A 16 9.65 33.87 -14.74
N SER A 17 10.56 33.86 -13.77
CA SER A 17 11.86 33.22 -13.91
C SER A 17 11.74 31.69 -14.03
N ALA A 18 12.81 31.02 -14.43
CA ALA A 18 12.89 29.56 -14.32
C ALA A 18 12.67 29.13 -12.85
N PRO A 19 11.85 28.10 -12.58
CA PRO A 19 11.68 27.58 -11.24
C PRO A 19 12.97 26.93 -10.74
N VAL A 20 13.23 27.03 -9.43
CA VAL A 20 14.35 26.36 -8.77
C VAL A 20 13.80 25.49 -7.65
N LEU A 21 14.05 24.19 -7.71
CA LEU A 21 13.66 23.23 -6.68
C LEU A 21 14.70 23.24 -5.56
N CYS A 22 14.25 23.37 -4.33
CA CYS A 22 15.13 23.40 -3.17
C CYS A 22 14.63 22.55 -2.01
N ASP A 23 15.59 21.90 -1.35
CA ASP A 23 15.43 21.27 -0.06
C ASP A 23 16.51 21.78 0.91
N LEU A 24 16.11 22.11 2.14
CA LEU A 24 16.96 22.68 3.18
C LEU A 24 17.92 23.79 2.68
N ASP A 25 17.39 24.72 1.89
CA ASP A 25 18.11 25.86 1.28
C ASP A 25 19.20 25.49 0.25
N MET A 26 19.19 24.26 -0.27
CA MET A 26 20.09 23.78 -1.33
C MET A 26 19.30 23.41 -2.58
N VAL A 27 19.87 23.67 -3.75
CA VAL A 27 19.29 23.27 -5.04
C VAL A 27 19.39 21.77 -5.21
N ILE A 28 18.27 21.15 -5.54
CA ILE A 28 18.16 19.72 -5.82
C ILE A 28 17.62 19.51 -7.24
N GLN A 29 17.98 18.39 -7.85
CA GLN A 29 17.48 17.98 -9.17
C GLN A 29 16.61 16.73 -9.11
N GLU A 30 16.73 15.97 -8.02
CA GLU A 30 15.94 14.79 -7.73
C GLU A 30 14.86 15.16 -6.70
N PHE A 31 13.67 14.59 -6.85
CA PHE A 31 12.58 14.75 -5.91
C PHE A 31 12.01 13.39 -5.56
N ALA A 32 11.95 13.06 -4.26
CA ALA A 32 11.37 11.80 -3.82
C ALA A 32 9.84 11.87 -3.91
N ARG A 33 9.25 10.88 -4.57
CA ARG A 33 7.79 10.76 -4.66
C ARG A 33 7.19 10.63 -3.27
N GLY A 34 6.06 11.29 -3.04
CA GLY A 34 5.39 11.30 -1.73
C GLY A 34 6.03 12.22 -0.68
N GLU A 35 7.14 12.86 -0.98
CA GLU A 35 7.71 13.93 -0.17
C GLU A 35 7.04 15.28 -0.49
N SER A 36 7.01 16.19 0.49
CA SER A 36 6.62 17.58 0.25
C SER A 36 7.87 18.45 0.13
N GLY A 37 7.88 19.44 -0.76
CA GLY A 37 9.05 20.29 -0.95
C GLY A 37 8.71 21.68 -1.46
N PHE A 38 9.74 22.46 -1.74
CA PHE A 38 9.59 23.87 -2.08
C PHE A 38 10.22 24.22 -3.42
N VAL A 39 9.47 24.98 -4.21
CA VAL A 39 9.92 25.54 -5.48
C VAL A 39 9.96 27.05 -5.37
N TRP A 40 11.05 27.65 -5.81
CA TRP A 40 11.23 29.09 -5.83
C TRP A 40 11.05 29.65 -7.22
N ILE A 41 10.30 30.75 -7.31
CA ILE A 41 10.20 31.56 -8.53
C ILE A 41 10.45 33.04 -8.21
N GLY A 42 10.96 33.74 -9.21
CA GLY A 42 11.09 35.18 -9.25
C GLY A 42 10.09 35.74 -10.25
N VAL A 43 9.38 36.79 -9.85
CA VAL A 43 8.42 37.47 -10.72
C VAL A 43 8.89 38.92 -10.90
N GLU A 44 9.23 39.26 -12.13
CA GLU A 44 9.70 40.57 -12.56
C GLU A 44 8.57 41.37 -13.22
N ASP A 45 8.62 42.70 -13.08
CA ASP A 45 7.70 43.66 -13.73
C ASP A 45 6.21 43.32 -13.56
N ALA A 46 5.85 42.70 -12.43
CA ALA A 46 4.50 42.26 -12.16
C ALA A 46 3.78 43.19 -11.19
N ARG A 47 2.49 43.37 -11.48
CA ARG A 47 1.54 43.80 -10.46
C ARG A 47 1.41 42.74 -9.37
N PRO A 48 0.81 43.08 -8.21
CA PRO A 48 0.59 42.11 -7.15
C PRO A 48 0.03 40.79 -7.68
N VAL A 49 0.63 39.69 -7.23
CA VAL A 49 0.21 38.34 -7.59
C VAL A 49 -1.12 38.04 -6.91
N ASP A 50 -2.11 37.63 -7.70
CA ASP A 50 -3.43 37.17 -7.24
C ASP A 50 -3.40 35.69 -6.93
N ASN A 51 -2.80 34.89 -7.82
CA ASN A 51 -2.74 33.45 -7.69
C ASN A 51 -1.52 32.86 -8.42
N ILE A 52 -1.05 31.73 -7.92
CA ILE A 52 0.00 30.91 -8.55
C ILE A 52 -0.57 29.51 -8.70
N GLY A 53 -0.26 28.86 -9.81
CA GLY A 53 -0.44 27.42 -9.95
C GLY A 53 0.69 26.79 -10.75
N ILE A 54 0.63 25.47 -10.85
CA ILE A 54 1.70 24.67 -11.44
C ILE A 54 1.15 23.69 -12.47
N ARG A 55 1.96 23.37 -13.45
CA ARG A 55 1.73 22.29 -14.40
C ARG A 55 2.88 21.31 -14.28
N LEU A 56 2.53 20.04 -14.10
CA LEU A 56 3.43 18.90 -14.06
C LEU A 56 3.17 18.07 -15.32
N SER A 57 4.21 17.69 -16.05
CA SER A 57 4.11 16.90 -17.28
C SER A 57 5.23 15.88 -17.37
N THR A 58 4.96 14.74 -18.01
CA THR A 58 5.98 13.74 -18.38
C THR A 58 6.37 13.82 -19.86
N GLY A 59 5.82 14.80 -20.60
CA GLY A 59 6.02 14.97 -22.05
C GLY A 59 5.30 13.93 -22.92
N THR A 60 4.81 12.82 -22.36
CA THR A 60 4.24 11.70 -23.14
C THR A 60 2.72 11.55 -23.08
N ASP A 61 2.03 12.07 -22.04
CA ASP A 61 0.56 12.25 -21.96
C ASP A 61 0.06 12.53 -20.52
N SER A 62 0.87 12.32 -19.48
CA SER A 62 0.49 12.60 -18.10
C SER A 62 0.74 14.07 -17.77
N ASP A 63 -0.27 14.90 -18.02
CA ASP A 63 -0.29 16.32 -17.67
C ASP A 63 -1.25 16.56 -16.50
N ARG A 64 -0.76 17.18 -15.43
CA ARG A 64 -1.57 17.64 -14.31
C ARG A 64 -1.41 19.14 -14.12
N VAL A 65 -2.52 19.86 -14.19
CA VAL A 65 -2.58 21.29 -13.92
C VAL A 65 -3.23 21.50 -12.55
N ILE A 66 -2.50 22.14 -11.65
CA ILE A 66 -2.96 22.49 -10.31
C ILE A 66 -3.18 24.01 -10.31
N PRO A 67 -4.45 24.47 -10.42
CA PRO A 67 -4.77 25.87 -10.68
C PRO A 67 -4.41 26.83 -9.55
N SER A 68 -4.30 26.33 -8.31
CA SER A 68 -3.91 27.11 -7.15
C SER A 68 -3.08 26.23 -6.23
N VAL A 69 -1.93 26.74 -5.81
CA VAL A 69 -1.02 26.10 -4.86
C VAL A 69 -0.83 26.99 -3.65
N ILE A 70 -0.32 26.43 -2.56
CA ILE A 70 0.08 27.23 -1.40
C ILE A 70 1.39 27.95 -1.75
N PHE A 71 1.40 29.27 -1.57
CA PHE A 71 2.59 30.08 -1.84
C PHE A 71 2.76 31.23 -0.84
N GLU A 72 4.00 31.69 -0.68
CA GLU A 72 4.36 32.79 0.22
C GLU A 72 5.36 33.74 -0.46
N GLU A 73 5.15 35.05 -0.35
CA GLU A 73 6.11 36.08 -0.78
C GLU A 73 7.19 36.23 0.31
N MET A 74 8.43 35.83 0.01
CA MET A 74 9.54 35.89 0.96
C MET A 74 10.88 35.93 0.23
N MET A 75 11.95 36.33 0.92
CA MET A 75 13.29 36.38 0.32
C MET A 75 13.86 34.97 0.13
N ALA A 76 14.33 34.67 -1.08
CA ALA A 76 14.95 33.39 -1.39
C ALA A 76 16.35 33.28 -0.75
N PRO A 77 16.76 32.08 -0.29
CA PRO A 77 18.16 31.77 0.03
C PRO A 77 19.07 32.00 -1.18
N SER A 78 20.36 32.25 -0.95
CA SER A 78 21.31 32.58 -2.03
C SER A 78 21.40 31.51 -3.11
N GLU A 79 21.41 30.23 -2.73
CA GLU A 79 21.49 29.10 -3.66
C GLU A 79 20.17 28.88 -4.40
N CYS A 80 19.05 29.22 -3.76
CA CYS A 80 17.70 29.01 -4.28
C CYS A 80 17.14 30.22 -5.03
N THR A 81 17.93 31.29 -5.20
CA THR A 81 17.45 32.54 -5.80
C THR A 81 17.28 32.35 -7.31
N PRO A 82 16.05 32.38 -7.83
CA PRO A 82 15.81 32.18 -9.25
C PRO A 82 16.00 33.49 -10.03
N GLY A 83 16.51 33.39 -11.26
CA GLY A 83 16.71 34.55 -12.15
C GLY A 83 17.90 35.43 -11.78
N THR A 84 17.85 36.73 -12.15
CA THR A 84 18.95 37.67 -11.92
C THR A 84 18.86 38.43 -10.60
N GLY A 85 17.72 38.34 -9.92
CA GLY A 85 17.46 38.83 -8.57
C GLY A 85 17.48 40.34 -8.35
N LEU A 86 17.64 41.15 -9.41
CA LEU A 86 17.85 42.59 -9.26
C LEU A 86 16.58 43.45 -9.19
N ASP A 87 15.41 42.96 -9.63
CA ASP A 87 14.12 43.67 -9.52
C ASP A 87 12.93 42.69 -9.44
N ALA A 88 13.15 41.51 -8.84
CA ALA A 88 12.16 40.44 -8.76
C ALA A 88 11.54 40.33 -7.36
N LYS A 89 10.24 40.00 -7.31
CA LYS A 89 9.61 39.47 -6.09
C LYS A 89 9.74 37.96 -6.09
N PHE A 90 10.13 37.40 -4.95
CA PHE A 90 10.32 35.96 -4.82
C PHE A 90 9.14 35.31 -4.11
N PHE A 91 8.73 34.17 -4.66
CA PHE A 91 7.67 33.37 -4.10
C PHE A 91 8.17 31.96 -3.86
N ARG A 92 7.87 31.45 -2.66
CA ARG A 92 8.05 30.05 -2.29
C ARG A 92 6.74 29.32 -2.52
N ILE A 93 6.76 28.32 -3.39
CA ILE A 93 5.62 27.48 -3.73
C ILE A 93 5.80 26.14 -3.01
N GLN A 94 4.77 25.68 -2.31
CA GLN A 94 4.76 24.36 -1.69
C GLN A 94 4.24 23.31 -2.68
N ILE A 95 5.04 22.27 -2.91
CA ILE A 95 4.64 21.06 -3.61
C ILE A 95 4.18 20.05 -2.55
N GLU A 96 2.90 19.69 -2.59
CA GLU A 96 2.32 18.70 -1.68
C GLU A 96 2.64 17.28 -2.15
N SER A 97 2.79 16.35 -1.20
CA SER A 97 3.13 14.95 -1.46
C SER A 97 2.22 14.28 -2.49
N ASP A 98 0.94 14.62 -2.47
CA ASP A 98 -0.10 13.94 -3.26
C ASP A 98 -0.13 14.41 -4.71
N TYR A 99 0.59 15.47 -5.06
CA TYR A 99 0.66 15.98 -6.42
C TYR A 99 1.47 15.04 -7.33
N LEU A 100 2.43 14.30 -6.75
CA LEU A 100 3.41 13.51 -7.48
C LEU A 100 3.18 12.00 -7.40
N ARG A 101 2.30 11.51 -6.51
CA ARG A 101 2.06 10.06 -6.31
C ARG A 101 1.63 9.34 -7.59
N GLU A 102 0.83 9.99 -8.42
CA GLU A 102 0.25 9.41 -9.64
C GLU A 102 1.23 9.41 -10.83
N PHE A 103 2.35 10.11 -10.71
CA PHE A 103 3.33 10.23 -11.78
C PHE A 103 4.28 9.01 -11.80
N PRO A 104 4.61 8.49 -12.99
CA PRO A 104 5.65 7.48 -13.11
C PRO A 104 7.02 8.09 -12.74
N LEU A 105 7.92 7.24 -12.26
CA LEU A 105 9.30 7.64 -11.97
C LEU A 105 10.05 8.04 -13.24
N GLY A 106 11.04 8.91 -13.09
CA GLY A 106 11.88 9.44 -14.17
C GLY A 106 11.71 10.94 -14.38
N THR A 107 11.92 11.41 -15.60
CA THR A 107 11.92 12.85 -15.91
C THR A 107 10.51 13.45 -15.80
N LEU A 108 10.42 14.54 -15.05
CA LEU A 108 9.22 15.35 -14.87
C LEU A 108 9.52 16.80 -15.24
N GLU A 109 8.61 17.40 -15.99
CA GLU A 109 8.63 18.80 -16.39
C GLU A 109 7.68 19.60 -15.50
N LEU A 110 8.21 20.57 -14.76
CA LEU A 110 7.46 21.53 -13.96
C LEU A 110 7.45 22.89 -14.64
N SER A 111 6.27 23.47 -14.85
CA SER A 111 6.13 24.89 -15.17
C SER A 111 5.17 25.59 -14.20
N VAL A 112 5.41 26.87 -13.96
CA VAL A 112 4.65 27.68 -13.02
C VAL A 112 3.91 28.76 -13.79
N PHE A 113 2.63 28.95 -13.48
CA PHE A 113 1.84 30.05 -14.00
C PHE A 113 1.47 31.01 -12.88
N VAL A 114 1.67 32.29 -13.15
CA VAL A 114 1.41 33.37 -12.21
C VAL A 114 0.34 34.27 -12.80
N ARG A 115 -0.73 34.48 -12.03
CA ARG A 115 -1.83 35.38 -12.39
C ARG A 115 -1.75 36.63 -11.53
N ASP A 116 -1.77 37.80 -12.16
CA ASP A 116 -1.85 39.08 -11.46
C ASP A 116 -3.30 39.48 -11.10
N ILE A 117 -3.46 40.51 -10.28
CA ILE A 117 -4.76 41.08 -9.86
C ILE A 117 -5.66 41.55 -11.02
N ASP A 118 -5.11 41.68 -12.22
CA ASP A 118 -5.81 42.11 -13.43
C ASP A 118 -6.03 40.94 -14.40
N ALA A 119 -5.85 39.71 -13.92
CA ALA A 119 -6.08 38.45 -14.62
C ALA A 119 -5.18 38.20 -15.85
N THR A 120 -4.04 38.86 -15.94
CA THR A 120 -2.99 38.50 -16.92
C THR A 120 -2.14 37.36 -16.36
N ILE A 121 -1.70 36.46 -17.25
CA ILE A 121 -1.00 35.23 -16.87
C ILE A 121 0.39 35.22 -17.49
N GLY A 122 1.40 35.05 -16.65
CA GLY A 122 2.78 34.75 -17.03
C GLY A 122 3.08 33.28 -16.80
N ILE A 123 3.94 32.70 -17.63
CA ILE A 123 4.33 31.29 -17.56
C ILE A 123 5.85 31.23 -17.48
N SER A 124 6.36 30.44 -16.54
CA SER A 124 7.80 30.22 -16.39
C SER A 124 8.35 29.35 -17.52
N PRO A 125 9.69 29.40 -17.76
CA PRO A 125 10.40 28.29 -18.36
C PRO A 125 10.12 26.97 -17.64
N VAL A 126 10.30 25.85 -18.35
CA VAL A 126 10.17 24.50 -17.77
C VAL A 126 11.40 24.19 -16.93
N LEU A 127 11.17 23.67 -15.73
CA LEU A 127 12.18 23.00 -14.91
C LEU A 127 12.06 21.49 -15.16
N GLU A 128 13.14 20.88 -15.64
CA GLU A 128 13.26 19.42 -15.69
C GLU A 128 13.81 18.93 -14.34
N LEU A 129 13.12 17.96 -13.73
CA LEU A 129 13.54 17.29 -12.50
C LEU A 129 13.38 15.77 -12.64
N GLU A 130 14.08 15.02 -11.80
CA GLU A 130 13.98 13.55 -11.77
C GLU A 130 13.14 13.12 -10.57
N LEU A 131 11.98 12.51 -10.84
CA LEU A 131 11.13 11.92 -9.82
C LEU A 131 11.66 10.51 -9.47
N ILE A 132 12.14 10.35 -8.25
CA ILE A 132 12.69 9.09 -7.73
C ILE A 132 11.75 8.46 -6.71
N GLY A 133 11.86 7.14 -6.52
CA GLY A 133 11.13 6.42 -5.48
C GLY A 133 11.61 6.78 -4.07
N SER A 134 10.75 6.60 -3.08
CA SER A 134 11.15 6.71 -1.67
C SER A 134 11.49 5.34 -1.10
N LYS A 135 12.43 5.29 -0.17
CA LYS A 135 12.79 4.03 0.50
C LYS A 135 11.83 3.77 1.67
N PRO A 136 11.34 2.53 1.84
CA PRO A 136 10.52 2.19 2.99
C PRO A 136 11.27 2.33 4.32
N VAL A 137 10.52 2.67 5.37
CA VAL A 137 10.99 2.81 6.74
C VAL A 137 10.23 1.82 7.64
N LEU A 138 10.98 1.10 8.47
CA LEU A 138 10.43 0.16 9.45
C LEU A 138 10.49 0.80 10.84
N ASP A 139 9.37 0.83 11.54
CA ASP A 139 9.30 1.27 12.93
C ASP A 139 8.93 0.12 13.87
N PHE A 140 9.83 -0.12 14.82
CA PHE A 140 9.71 -1.14 15.87
C PHE A 140 9.28 -0.55 17.23
N SER A 141 8.92 0.75 17.28
CA SER A 141 8.57 1.46 18.52
C SER A 141 7.40 0.84 19.30
N ARG A 142 6.48 0.18 18.59
CA ARG A 142 5.31 -0.51 19.17
C ARG A 142 5.61 -1.94 19.64
N MET A 143 6.81 -2.45 19.37
CA MET A 143 7.20 -3.80 19.80
C MET A 143 7.39 -3.84 21.32
N PRO A 144 6.87 -4.87 22.03
CA PRO A 144 7.15 -5.05 23.44
C PRO A 144 8.66 -5.09 23.73
N THR A 145 9.09 -4.41 24.79
CA THR A 145 10.52 -4.37 25.17
C THR A 145 10.95 -5.59 26.01
N GLN A 146 9.99 -6.35 26.54
CA GLN A 146 10.22 -7.53 27.35
C GLN A 146 9.25 -8.64 26.94
N PHE A 147 9.80 -9.83 26.72
CA PHE A 147 9.02 -11.04 26.45
C PHE A 147 9.26 -12.04 27.58
N THR A 148 8.30 -12.91 27.82
CA THR A 148 8.42 -14.00 28.79
C THR A 148 8.24 -15.33 28.06
N SER A 149 9.20 -16.24 28.22
CA SER A 149 9.16 -17.56 27.57
C SER A 149 7.91 -18.33 27.98
N GLY A 150 7.24 -18.94 27.00
CA GLY A 150 5.99 -19.67 27.22
C GLY A 150 4.73 -18.80 27.41
N ASN A 151 4.85 -17.48 27.50
CA ASN A 151 3.70 -16.57 27.48
C ASN A 151 3.46 -16.01 26.07
N GLN A 152 2.20 -15.85 25.67
CA GLN A 152 1.85 -15.24 24.40
C GLN A 152 2.11 -13.73 24.45
N SER A 153 2.68 -13.19 23.38
CA SER A 153 2.83 -11.76 23.14
C SER A 153 2.62 -11.47 21.66
N THR A 154 2.41 -10.20 21.32
CA THR A 154 2.22 -9.79 19.93
C THR A 154 3.44 -8.99 19.48
N LEU A 155 4.09 -9.44 18.41
CA LEU A 155 5.10 -8.67 17.70
C LEU A 155 4.39 -7.70 16.76
N ILE A 156 4.85 -6.45 16.74
CA ILE A 156 4.25 -5.37 15.95
C ILE A 156 5.37 -4.61 15.26
N VAL A 157 5.23 -4.43 13.94
CA VAL A 157 6.12 -3.61 13.12
C VAL A 157 5.25 -2.72 12.25
N GLU A 158 5.53 -1.41 12.28
CA GLU A 158 4.87 -0.42 11.43
C GLU A 158 5.76 -0.14 10.22
N ILE A 159 5.17 -0.17 9.02
CA ILE A 159 5.84 -0.06 7.74
C ILE A 159 5.30 1.19 7.08
N ASN A 160 6.19 2.14 6.83
CA ASN A 160 5.85 3.42 6.24
C ASN A 160 6.69 3.65 5.00
N ASP A 161 6.07 4.14 3.94
CA ASP A 161 6.76 4.61 2.74
C ASP A 161 6.11 5.90 2.28
N LEU A 162 6.91 6.86 1.83
CA LEU A 162 6.41 8.19 1.49
C LEU A 162 5.58 8.13 0.21
N ASP A 163 6.02 7.41 -0.81
CA ASP A 163 5.31 7.24 -2.07
C ASP A 163 4.17 6.23 -2.02
N GLY A 164 4.20 5.31 -1.05
CA GLY A 164 3.10 4.45 -0.68
C GLY A 164 3.54 3.01 -0.46
N ILE A 165 2.67 2.22 0.17
CA ILE A 165 2.95 0.81 0.48
C ILE A 165 2.25 -0.17 -0.46
N GLU A 166 1.63 0.35 -1.53
CA GLU A 166 0.96 -0.47 -2.53
C GLU A 166 1.97 -1.36 -3.25
N ASN A 167 1.62 -2.62 -3.48
CA ASN A 167 2.47 -3.63 -4.12
C ASN A 167 3.81 -3.90 -3.42
N MET A 168 4.01 -3.39 -2.19
CA MET A 168 5.18 -3.69 -1.39
C MET A 168 5.16 -5.15 -0.95
N GLN A 169 6.33 -5.79 -1.00
CA GLN A 169 6.52 -7.15 -0.53
C GLN A 169 7.58 -7.21 0.55
N CYS A 170 7.20 -7.74 1.71
CA CYS A 170 8.09 -7.94 2.84
C CYS A 170 8.34 -9.43 3.10
N SER A 171 9.57 -9.75 3.49
CA SER A 171 10.00 -11.04 3.98
C SER A 171 10.35 -10.92 5.46
N ILE A 172 9.69 -11.74 6.28
CA ILE A 172 9.88 -11.79 7.72
C ILE A 172 10.48 -13.15 8.08
N LEU A 173 11.53 -13.11 8.88
CA LEU A 173 12.20 -14.30 9.37
C LEU A 173 12.54 -14.14 10.86
N LEU A 174 11.96 -14.98 11.70
CA LEU A 174 12.30 -15.06 13.12
C LEU A 174 13.16 -16.29 13.36
N LYS A 175 14.31 -16.07 13.99
CA LYS A 175 15.24 -17.13 14.36
C LYS A 175 15.50 -17.18 15.85
N ASP A 176 15.79 -18.38 16.33
CA ASP A 176 16.32 -18.59 17.68
C ASP A 176 17.83 -18.30 17.78
N GLN A 177 18.37 -18.34 18.99
CA GLN A 177 19.80 -18.16 19.28
C GLN A 177 20.71 -19.13 18.53
N ASP A 178 20.20 -20.32 18.20
CA ASP A 178 20.90 -21.37 17.46
C ASP A 178 20.65 -21.29 15.95
N ASP A 179 20.18 -20.13 15.45
CA ASP A 179 19.85 -19.87 14.04
C ASP A 179 18.73 -20.74 13.46
N ILE A 180 17.96 -21.43 14.32
CA ILE A 180 16.80 -22.21 13.94
C ILE A 180 15.66 -21.26 13.56
N THR A 181 15.11 -21.44 12.36
CA THR A 181 13.93 -20.69 11.91
C THR A 181 12.70 -21.07 12.73
N LEU A 182 12.18 -20.10 13.48
CA LEU A 182 10.95 -20.23 14.28
C LEU A 182 9.72 -19.76 13.50
N HIS A 183 9.88 -18.74 12.66
CA HIS A 183 8.81 -18.21 11.81
C HIS A 183 9.39 -17.69 10.50
N SER A 184 8.67 -17.88 9.40
CA SER A 184 9.01 -17.34 8.09
C SER A 184 7.72 -16.99 7.36
N GLN A 185 7.63 -15.78 6.84
CA GLN A 185 6.44 -15.29 6.15
C GLN A 185 6.82 -14.32 5.02
N MET A 186 6.08 -14.40 3.92
CA MET A 186 5.98 -13.32 2.94
C MET A 186 4.71 -12.53 3.26
N PHE A 187 4.84 -11.21 3.37
CA PHE A 187 3.78 -10.30 3.78
C PHE A 187 3.65 -9.18 2.76
N ILE A 188 2.42 -8.83 2.41
CA ILE A 188 2.09 -7.66 1.59
C ILE A 188 1.33 -6.72 2.53
N PRO A 189 1.89 -5.55 2.86
CA PRO A 189 1.24 -4.60 3.76
C PRO A 189 -0.15 -4.20 3.26
N MET A 190 -1.11 -4.11 4.19
CA MET A 190 -2.40 -3.46 3.93
C MET A 190 -2.23 -1.94 4.11
N ALA A 191 -3.28 -1.16 3.80
CA ALA A 191 -3.24 0.30 3.88
C ALA A 191 -2.88 0.88 5.27
N ASP A 192 -2.96 0.09 6.34
CA ASP A 192 -2.56 0.48 7.70
C ASP A 192 -1.06 0.32 7.97
N GLY A 193 -0.31 -0.28 7.03
CA GLY A 193 1.13 -0.48 7.15
C GLY A 193 1.54 -1.38 8.31
N LEU A 194 0.62 -2.15 8.90
CA LEU A 194 0.88 -2.84 10.16
C LEU A 194 1.08 -4.34 9.95
N TRP A 195 2.26 -4.82 10.33
CA TRP A 195 2.50 -6.25 10.49
C TRP A 195 2.35 -6.64 11.96
N THR A 196 1.53 -7.67 12.23
CA THR A 196 1.36 -8.23 13.58
C THR A 196 1.52 -9.75 13.56
N LEU A 197 2.16 -10.28 14.60
CA LEU A 197 2.28 -11.72 14.82
C LEU A 197 2.10 -12.04 16.30
N ASP A 198 1.08 -12.83 16.60
CA ASP A 198 0.95 -13.47 17.91
C ASP A 198 2.00 -14.57 18.03
N TRP A 199 2.93 -14.38 18.97
CA TRP A 199 4.10 -15.21 19.14
C TRP A 199 4.32 -15.56 20.61
N THR A 200 4.57 -16.84 20.85
CA THR A 200 4.95 -17.37 22.16
C THR A 200 6.41 -17.82 22.07
N PRO A 201 7.35 -17.17 22.79
CA PRO A 201 8.74 -17.59 22.75
C PRO A 201 8.86 -19.04 23.24
N PRO A 202 9.60 -19.89 22.51
CA PRO A 202 9.69 -21.31 22.82
C PRO A 202 10.42 -21.56 24.14
N GLY A 203 10.06 -22.66 24.80
CA GLY A 203 10.71 -23.11 26.03
C GLY A 203 10.26 -22.36 27.30
N ALA A 204 11.01 -22.56 28.39
CA ALA A 204 10.72 -21.98 29.70
C ALA A 204 11.86 -21.10 30.24
N ASP A 205 13.05 -21.20 29.67
CA ASP A 205 14.24 -20.45 30.08
C ASP A 205 14.39 -19.15 29.28
N ALA A 206 15.27 -18.27 29.75
CA ALA A 206 15.60 -17.04 29.03
C ALA A 206 16.35 -17.36 27.73
N ALA A 207 15.91 -16.77 26.62
CA ALA A 207 16.46 -16.99 25.30
C ALA A 207 16.46 -15.70 24.47
N ASN A 208 17.39 -15.63 23.52
CA ASN A 208 17.49 -14.52 22.57
C ASN A 208 17.00 -14.99 21.20
N HIS A 209 16.20 -14.15 20.54
CA HIS A 209 15.69 -14.40 19.21
C HIS A 209 16.00 -13.20 18.33
N THR A 210 16.18 -13.41 17.03
CA THR A 210 16.42 -12.32 16.08
C THR A 210 15.31 -12.31 15.05
N LEU A 211 14.61 -11.19 14.96
CA LEU A 211 13.63 -10.93 13.91
C LEU A 211 14.34 -10.16 12.80
N TYR A 212 14.39 -10.76 11.61
CA TYR A 212 14.82 -10.12 10.38
C TYR A 212 13.57 -9.68 9.61
N PHE A 213 13.61 -8.44 9.13
CA PHE A 213 12.53 -7.84 8.37
C PHE A 213 13.13 -7.19 7.13
N THR A 214 12.66 -7.56 5.96
CA THR A 214 13.08 -6.96 4.70
C THR A 214 11.86 -6.59 3.89
N CYS A 215 11.76 -5.36 3.41
CA CYS A 215 10.72 -4.93 2.48
C CYS A 215 11.34 -4.44 1.19
N LEU A 216 10.66 -4.73 0.09
CA LEU A 216 10.93 -4.23 -1.26
C LEU A 216 9.65 -3.54 -1.73
N ASP A 217 9.75 -2.27 -2.11
CA ASP A 217 8.63 -1.49 -2.63
C ASP A 217 8.42 -1.74 -4.14
N GLU A 218 7.46 -1.02 -4.73
CA GLU A 218 7.23 -1.05 -6.17
C GLU A 218 8.35 -0.36 -6.98
N THR A 219 9.13 0.53 -6.35
CA THR A 219 10.22 1.27 -6.99
C THR A 219 11.55 0.50 -7.01
N SER A 220 11.54 -0.73 -6.51
CA SER A 220 12.71 -1.60 -6.32
C SER A 220 13.71 -1.11 -5.28
N LEU A 221 13.32 -0.18 -4.41
CA LEU A 221 14.04 0.21 -3.23
C LEU A 221 13.71 -0.74 -2.07
N SER A 222 14.73 -1.09 -1.30
CA SER A 222 14.60 -2.06 -0.22
C SER A 222 15.14 -1.55 1.11
N VAL A 223 14.47 -1.96 2.18
CA VAL A 223 14.93 -1.81 3.56
C VAL A 223 15.10 -3.18 4.20
N THR A 224 16.19 -3.37 4.93
CA THR A 224 16.46 -4.58 5.70
C THR A 224 16.90 -4.16 7.08
N GLU A 225 16.18 -4.63 8.10
CA GLU A 225 16.51 -4.43 9.50
C GLU A 225 16.43 -5.73 10.28
N SER A 226 17.12 -5.77 11.41
CA SER A 226 17.06 -6.89 12.34
C SER A 226 17.00 -6.39 13.77
N ILE A 227 16.10 -6.96 14.56
CA ILE A 227 15.94 -6.62 15.97
C ILE A 227 16.16 -7.84 16.86
N LEU A 228 16.89 -7.62 17.96
CA LEU A 228 17.11 -8.63 18.99
C LEU A 228 15.95 -8.63 19.98
N ILE A 229 15.24 -9.74 20.03
CA ILE A 229 14.14 -10.00 20.97
C ILE A 229 14.68 -10.82 22.14
N ARG A 230 14.45 -10.36 23.37
CA ARG A 230 14.91 -11.05 24.59
C ARG A 230 13.71 -11.59 25.36
N ALA A 231 13.60 -12.91 25.42
CA ALA A 231 12.64 -13.60 26.26
C ALA A 231 13.27 -13.90 27.63
N GLN A 232 12.61 -13.46 28.70
CA GLN A 232 12.98 -13.76 30.07
C GLN A 232 12.35 -15.07 30.51
N LYS A 233 13.03 -15.75 31.44
CA LYS A 233 12.53 -16.97 32.07
C LYS A 233 11.17 -16.71 32.72
N ALA A 234 10.21 -17.61 32.49
CA ALA A 234 8.92 -17.55 33.16
C ALA A 234 9.12 -17.63 34.68
N ALA A 235 8.50 -16.70 35.41
CA ALA A 235 8.39 -16.84 36.86
C ALA A 235 7.49 -18.06 37.12
N ILE A 236 8.05 -19.08 37.78
CA ILE A 236 7.24 -20.17 38.31
C ILE A 236 6.42 -19.54 39.44
N GLU A 237 5.13 -19.31 39.20
CA GLU A 237 4.20 -19.15 40.31
C GLU A 237 4.19 -20.47 41.06
N THR A 238 5.04 -20.59 42.08
CA THR A 238 4.81 -21.55 43.14
C THR A 238 3.52 -21.13 43.79
N THR A 239 2.41 -21.73 43.35
CA THR A 239 1.19 -21.79 44.15
C THR A 239 1.63 -22.42 45.47
N ASN A 240 1.90 -21.58 46.47
CA ASN A 240 2.04 -22.03 47.83
C ASN A 240 0.68 -22.61 48.19
N GLU A 241 0.50 -23.91 47.98
CA GLU A 241 -0.43 -24.70 48.76
C GLU A 241 0.01 -24.53 50.22
N GLN A 242 -0.51 -23.48 50.84
CA GLN A 242 -0.47 -23.34 52.28
C GLN A 242 -1.19 -24.58 52.81
N ASN A 243 -0.36 -25.47 53.34
CA ASN A 243 -0.70 -26.57 54.21
C ASN A 243 -1.62 -26.05 55.33
N THR A 244 -2.92 -26.01 55.06
CA THR A 244 -3.92 -25.83 56.11
C THR A 244 -4.40 -27.22 56.49
N THR A 245 -3.82 -27.73 57.57
CA THR A 245 -4.42 -28.83 58.32
C THR A 245 -5.76 -28.33 58.87
N GLN A 246 -6.84 -28.56 58.13
CA GLN A 246 -8.18 -28.62 58.68
C GLN A 246 -8.82 -29.96 58.31
N GLN A 247 -8.78 -30.83 59.31
CA GLN A 247 -9.62 -31.99 59.47
C GLN A 247 -11.09 -31.58 59.31
N GLY A 248 -11.71 -32.00 58.21
CA GLY A 248 -13.12 -31.86 57.92
C GLY A 248 -13.51 -32.95 56.94
N SER A 249 -14.31 -33.91 57.43
CA SER A 249 -14.88 -34.98 56.63
C SER A 249 -15.66 -34.43 55.44
N ASP A 250 -15.41 -34.97 54.24
CA ASP A 250 -16.43 -35.37 53.26
C ASP A 250 -15.77 -35.74 51.90
N GLU A 251 -14.98 -36.81 51.87
CA GLU A 251 -14.44 -37.39 50.62
C GLU A 251 -15.34 -38.47 50.00
N GLN A 252 -16.61 -38.59 50.41
CA GLN A 252 -17.54 -39.59 49.85
C GLN A 252 -18.57 -39.06 48.84
N SER A 253 -18.69 -37.74 48.62
CA SER A 253 -19.76 -37.18 47.80
C SER A 253 -19.39 -36.85 46.35
N ALA A 254 -18.11 -36.61 46.02
CA ALA A 254 -17.70 -36.26 44.66
C ALA A 254 -17.53 -37.47 43.72
N ASN A 255 -17.01 -38.59 44.23
CA ASN A 255 -16.83 -39.83 43.45
C ASN A 255 -18.17 -40.54 43.15
N LEU A 256 -19.22 -40.30 43.95
CA LEU A 256 -20.55 -40.85 43.73
C LEU A 256 -21.32 -40.08 42.63
N MET A 257 -21.12 -38.77 42.50
CA MET A 257 -21.78 -37.95 41.47
C MET A 257 -21.22 -38.20 40.06
N ILE A 258 -19.90 -38.38 39.92
CA ILE A 258 -19.27 -38.70 38.62
C ILE A 258 -19.68 -40.12 38.16
N GLY A 259 -19.78 -41.08 39.09
CA GLY A 259 -20.21 -42.44 38.80
C GLY A 259 -21.66 -42.55 38.31
N ILE A 260 -22.58 -41.78 38.89
CA ILE A 260 -24.01 -41.77 38.49
C ILE A 260 -24.20 -41.14 37.12
N VAL A 261 -23.45 -40.08 36.78
CA VAL A 261 -23.54 -39.43 35.46
C VAL A 261 -23.02 -40.36 34.36
N LEU A 262 -21.87 -41.01 34.57
CA LEU A 262 -21.28 -41.93 33.58
C LEU A 262 -22.12 -43.19 33.36
N THR A 263 -22.69 -43.77 34.42
CA THR A 263 -23.60 -44.94 34.27
C THR A 263 -24.93 -44.56 33.66
N GLY A 264 -25.47 -43.38 33.97
CA GLY A 264 -26.69 -42.85 33.34
C GLY A 264 -26.52 -42.66 31.83
N THR A 265 -25.42 -42.06 31.38
CA THR A 265 -25.14 -41.86 29.96
C THR A 265 -24.94 -43.16 29.19
N LEU A 266 -24.36 -44.18 29.82
CA LEU A 266 -24.12 -45.49 29.20
C LEU A 266 -25.44 -46.28 29.02
N ILE A 267 -26.35 -46.19 29.99
CA ILE A 267 -27.68 -46.83 29.88
C ILE A 267 -28.53 -46.16 28.80
N ILE A 268 -28.45 -44.83 28.68
CA ILE A 268 -29.14 -44.08 27.62
C ILE A 268 -28.59 -44.49 26.24
N LEU A 269 -27.27 -44.59 26.07
CA LEU A 269 -26.66 -45.06 24.82
C LEU A 269 -27.14 -46.47 24.45
N ILE A 270 -27.16 -47.41 25.41
CA ILE A 270 -27.65 -48.78 25.17
C ILE A 270 -29.14 -48.79 24.78
N LEU A 271 -29.98 -48.00 25.44
CA LEU A 271 -31.40 -47.85 25.11
C LEU A 271 -31.60 -47.23 23.72
N THR A 272 -30.80 -46.23 23.34
CA THR A 272 -30.87 -45.63 22.00
C THR A 272 -30.43 -46.62 20.91
N THR A 273 -29.38 -47.42 21.14
CA THR A 273 -28.98 -48.47 20.19
C THR A 273 -30.01 -49.60 20.08
N LEU A 274 -30.69 -49.98 21.16
CA LEU A 274 -31.75 -51.00 21.13
C LEU A 274 -33.03 -50.50 20.44
N LEU A 275 -33.35 -49.21 20.55
CA LEU A 275 -34.47 -48.59 19.84
C LEU A 275 -34.16 -48.38 18.35
N TYR A 276 -32.91 -48.06 18.00
CA TYR A 276 -32.46 -47.90 16.61
C TYR A 276 -32.31 -49.25 15.89
N SER A 277 -31.90 -50.30 16.60
CA SER A 277 -31.76 -51.67 16.05
C SER A 277 -33.10 -52.34 15.73
N ARG A 278 -34.23 -51.76 16.18
CA ARG A 278 -35.57 -52.25 15.85
C ARG A 278 -36.17 -51.60 14.60
N LYS A 279 -35.42 -50.73 13.92
CA LYS A 279 -35.79 -50.11 12.67
C LYS A 279 -34.72 -50.41 11.61
N LYS A 280 -34.71 -51.65 11.14
CA LYS A 280 -34.00 -52.02 9.92
C LYS A 280 -35.03 -52.10 8.80
N GLU A 281 -35.11 -51.05 7.99
CA GLU A 281 -35.41 -51.17 6.57
C GLU A 281 -34.88 -49.91 5.85
N GLU A 282 -33.97 -50.19 4.91
CA GLU A 282 -33.50 -49.36 3.79
C GLU A 282 -32.85 -47.99 4.09
N PHE A 283 -31.52 -47.92 3.94
CA PHE A 283 -30.86 -47.40 2.73
C PHE A 283 -29.35 -47.63 2.87
N ILE A 284 -28.74 -48.34 1.91
CA ILE A 284 -27.29 -48.40 1.72
C ILE A 284 -27.02 -47.46 0.56
N GLU A 285 -26.32 -46.36 0.80
CA GLU A 285 -25.54 -45.69 -0.25
C GLU A 285 -24.08 -45.74 0.18
N GLU A 286 -23.27 -46.29 -0.72
CA GLU A 286 -21.84 -46.55 -0.59
C GLU A 286 -21.07 -45.23 -0.44
N GLU A 287 -19.99 -45.25 0.34
CA GLU A 287 -18.97 -44.21 0.34
C GLU A 287 -18.36 -44.10 -1.08
N GLU A 288 -18.72 -43.06 -1.83
CA GLU A 288 -17.93 -42.65 -2.99
C GLU A 288 -16.60 -42.06 -2.50
N GLN A 289 -15.54 -42.85 -2.67
CA GLN A 289 -14.17 -42.35 -2.72
C GLN A 289 -14.08 -41.23 -3.76
N LEU A 290 -13.72 -40.03 -3.31
CA LEU A 290 -13.41 -38.89 -4.17
C LEU A 290 -12.32 -39.31 -5.19
N PRO A 291 -12.57 -39.23 -6.51
CA PRO A 291 -11.54 -39.48 -7.50
C PRO A 291 -10.62 -38.25 -7.60
N ASP A 292 -9.33 -38.44 -7.28
CA ASP A 292 -8.25 -37.44 -7.42
C ASP A 292 -7.95 -37.03 -8.89
N ASP A 293 -8.68 -37.57 -9.86
CA ASP A 293 -8.43 -37.36 -11.29
C ASP A 293 -9.39 -36.36 -11.98
N ALA A 294 -10.27 -35.67 -11.23
CA ALA A 294 -11.30 -34.79 -11.81
C ALA A 294 -10.79 -33.42 -12.35
N TRP A 295 -9.52 -33.05 -12.12
CA TRP A 295 -9.00 -31.72 -12.46
C TRP A 295 -8.00 -31.70 -13.62
N SER A 296 -7.59 -32.85 -14.15
CA SER A 296 -6.54 -32.91 -15.19
C SER A 296 -7.04 -33.21 -16.61
N LYS A 297 -8.35 -33.31 -16.82
CA LYS A 297 -8.93 -33.54 -18.16
C LYS A 297 -10.12 -32.63 -18.42
N GLN A 298 -9.86 -31.33 -18.51
CA GLN A 298 -10.78 -30.44 -19.21
C GLN A 298 -10.16 -30.05 -20.54
N SER A 299 -10.69 -30.63 -21.61
CA SER A 299 -10.34 -30.26 -22.98
C SER A 299 -10.63 -28.78 -23.20
N ARG A 300 -9.69 -28.11 -23.85
CA ARG A 300 -9.72 -26.66 -24.11
C ARG A 300 -10.96 -26.22 -24.92
N ASP A 301 -11.60 -27.14 -25.63
CA ASP A 301 -12.77 -26.87 -26.47
C ASP A 301 -14.06 -26.58 -25.65
N ASP A 302 -14.28 -27.23 -24.50
CA ASP A 302 -15.49 -26.99 -23.67
C ASP A 302 -15.44 -25.65 -22.92
N SER A 303 -14.26 -25.02 -22.87
CA SER A 303 -14.05 -23.77 -22.15
C SER A 303 -14.55 -22.57 -22.96
N GLU A 304 -14.37 -22.62 -24.28
CA GLU A 304 -14.76 -21.52 -25.17
C GLU A 304 -16.29 -21.48 -25.39
N GLU A 305 -16.94 -22.64 -25.48
CA GLU A 305 -18.40 -22.74 -25.58
C GLU A 305 -19.09 -22.15 -24.33
N ARG A 306 -18.57 -22.44 -23.13
CA ARG A 306 -19.10 -21.86 -21.88
C ARG A 306 -18.81 -20.36 -21.73
N LEU A 307 -17.68 -19.87 -22.26
CA LEU A 307 -17.37 -18.44 -22.25
C LEU A 307 -18.25 -17.68 -23.25
N ALA A 308 -18.57 -18.28 -24.41
CA ALA A 308 -19.50 -17.71 -25.40
C ALA A 308 -20.94 -17.66 -24.87
N GLU A 309 -21.38 -18.70 -24.15
CA GLU A 309 -22.71 -18.75 -23.53
C GLU A 309 -22.87 -17.69 -22.43
N MET A 310 -21.84 -17.47 -21.60
CA MET A 310 -21.84 -16.40 -20.59
C MET A 310 -21.73 -14.99 -21.19
N ALA A 311 -21.11 -14.85 -22.36
CA ALA A 311 -21.06 -13.60 -23.11
C ALA A 311 -22.34 -13.34 -23.93
N GLY A 312 -23.31 -14.27 -23.94
CA GLY A 312 -24.56 -14.14 -24.68
C GLY A 312 -24.41 -14.22 -26.20
N VAL A 313 -23.31 -14.80 -26.70
CA VAL A 313 -23.03 -14.94 -28.13
C VAL A 313 -23.37 -16.36 -28.56
N SER A 314 -24.47 -16.54 -29.28
CA SER A 314 -24.80 -17.84 -29.88
C SER A 314 -23.89 -18.13 -31.06
N GLU A 315 -23.37 -19.36 -31.13
CA GLU A 315 -22.30 -19.85 -32.01
C GLU A 315 -22.57 -19.86 -33.54
N SER A 316 -23.55 -19.10 -34.03
CA SER A 316 -23.89 -19.05 -35.45
C SER A 316 -23.90 -17.61 -35.97
N GLU A 317 -22.72 -17.02 -36.09
CA GLU A 317 -22.31 -16.09 -37.16
C GLU A 317 -20.95 -15.47 -36.77
N SER A 318 -19.85 -16.09 -37.24
CA SER A 318 -18.57 -15.39 -37.30
C SER A 318 -18.66 -14.31 -38.38
N LYS A 319 -19.24 -13.16 -38.04
CA LYS A 319 -19.19 -11.98 -38.91
C LYS A 319 -17.75 -11.47 -38.90
N GLU A 320 -17.02 -11.64 -40.00
CA GLU A 320 -15.74 -10.95 -40.20
C GLU A 320 -16.01 -9.45 -40.35
N TRP A 321 -15.42 -8.66 -39.44
CA TRP A 321 -15.49 -7.21 -39.48
C TRP A 321 -14.41 -6.69 -40.43
N THR A 322 -14.78 -5.75 -41.30
CA THR A 322 -13.80 -5.06 -42.14
C THR A 322 -13.13 -3.94 -41.37
N ASP A 323 -11.89 -3.59 -41.74
CA ASP A 323 -11.10 -2.54 -41.09
C ASP A 323 -11.84 -1.19 -41.05
N GLU A 324 -12.69 -0.93 -42.04
CA GLU A 324 -13.53 0.28 -42.14
C GLU A 324 -14.64 0.32 -41.07
N GLU A 325 -15.23 -0.82 -40.71
CA GLU A 325 -16.23 -0.90 -39.62
C GLU A 325 -15.56 -0.75 -38.25
N LEU A 326 -14.35 -1.27 -38.08
CA LEU A 326 -13.57 -1.17 -36.83
C LEU A 326 -13.12 0.27 -36.56
N LEU A 327 -12.71 1.00 -37.61
CA LEU A 327 -12.39 2.43 -37.52
C LEU A 327 -13.62 3.28 -37.17
N GLY A 328 -14.79 2.92 -37.71
CA GLY A 328 -16.07 3.56 -37.37
C GLY A 328 -16.49 3.34 -35.91
N ALA A 329 -16.07 2.23 -35.28
CA ALA A 329 -16.31 1.91 -33.88
C ALA A 329 -15.27 2.52 -32.91
N GLY A 330 -14.34 3.35 -33.41
CA GLY A 330 -13.37 4.08 -32.58
C GLY A 330 -12.06 3.34 -32.29
N TRP A 331 -11.75 2.27 -33.03
CA TRP A 331 -10.44 1.61 -32.93
C TRP A 331 -9.37 2.43 -33.64
N SER A 332 -8.18 2.57 -33.05
CA SER A 332 -7.07 3.31 -33.64
C SER A 332 -6.22 2.43 -34.57
N ASN A 333 -5.65 3.02 -35.63
CA ASN A 333 -4.85 2.31 -36.65
C ASN A 333 -3.72 1.43 -36.08
N ASN A 334 -3.12 1.80 -34.93
CA ASN A 334 -2.07 1.00 -34.32
C ASN A 334 -2.55 -0.34 -33.74
N LYS A 335 -3.83 -0.51 -33.43
CA LYS A 335 -4.38 -1.78 -32.93
C LYS A 335 -4.69 -2.78 -34.05
N LEU A 336 -5.02 -2.31 -35.26
CA LEU A 336 -5.33 -3.16 -36.42
C LEU A 336 -4.09 -3.94 -36.92
N ILE A 337 -2.90 -3.35 -36.78
CA ILE A 337 -1.62 -3.96 -37.22
C ILE A 337 -1.25 -5.18 -36.35
N CYS A 338 -1.64 -5.21 -35.07
CA CYS A 338 -1.35 -6.34 -34.19
C CYS A 338 -2.19 -7.60 -34.52
N THR A 339 -3.38 -7.44 -35.11
CA THR A 339 -4.25 -8.56 -35.49
C THR A 339 -3.75 -9.32 -36.72
N GLU A 340 -3.07 -8.68 -37.66
CA GLU A 340 -2.48 -9.37 -38.83
C GLU A 340 -1.25 -10.21 -38.48
N LEU A 341 -0.52 -9.86 -37.41
CA LEU A 341 0.66 -10.60 -36.97
C LEU A 341 0.33 -11.92 -36.24
N SER A 342 -0.92 -12.11 -35.81
CA SER A 342 -1.37 -13.36 -35.17
C SER A 342 -2.10 -14.32 -36.14
N ARG A 343 -2.27 -13.94 -37.42
CA ARG A 343 -2.87 -14.78 -38.49
C ARG A 343 -1.80 -15.44 -39.40
N LYS A 344 -0.54 -15.48 -39.00
CA LYS A 344 0.54 -16.21 -39.71
C LYS A 344 1.14 -17.32 -38.89
#